data_AF-A0A6P8AQP9-F1
#
_entry.id   AF-A0A6P8AQP9-F1
#
_cell.length_a   1.000
_cell.length_b   1.000
_cell.length_c   1.000
_cell.angle_alpha   90.00
_cell.angle_beta   90.00
_cell.angle_gamma   90.00
#
_symmetry.space_group_name_H-M   'P 1'
#
loop_
_entity.id
_entity.type
_entity.pdbx_description
1 polymer ?
#
loop_
_entity_poly.entity_id
_entity_poly.type
_entity_poly.pdbx_seq_one_letter_code
_entity_poly.pdbx_strand_id
1 'polypeptide(L)'
;MPACQACWEPFQGDENYGLVQLGVWTAAWHVRMHKFMPPGHGKHLVTLPVLLVAHHNWSLFFACDRGERIDILPFGPIGGTWKLSETYNLLANLRALVDWVDGCFREWMK
;
A
#
# COMPACT_ATOMS: atom_id res chain seq x y z
N MET A 1 -32.69 18.38 31.48
CA MET A 1 -31.58 18.64 30.53
C MET A 1 -30.64 17.45 30.61
N PRO A 2 -30.61 16.52 29.65
CA PRO A 2 -29.74 15.35 29.73
C PRO A 2 -28.36 15.65 29.14
N ALA A 3 -27.38 14.97 29.72
CA ALA A 3 -25.95 15.16 29.52
C ALA A 3 -25.49 14.77 28.10
N CYS A 4 -24.51 15.52 27.58
CA CYS A 4 -23.68 15.09 26.46
C CYS A 4 -22.91 13.82 26.86
N GLN A 5 -23.45 12.66 26.50
CA GLN A 5 -22.66 11.45 26.34
C GLN A 5 -21.80 11.66 25.08
N ALA A 6 -20.56 12.09 25.31
CA ALA A 6 -19.53 12.09 24.29
C ALA A 6 -19.42 10.67 23.73
N CYS A 7 -19.77 10.52 22.45
CA CYS A 7 -19.53 9.32 21.67
C CYS A 7 -18.02 9.08 21.59
N TRP A 8 -17.46 8.38 22.57
CA TRP A 8 -16.27 7.57 22.31
C TRP A 8 -16.74 6.28 21.67
N GLU A 9 -17.16 6.35 20.40
CA GLU A 9 -17.09 5.16 19.57
C GLU A 9 -15.60 4.91 19.33
N PRO A 10 -15.09 3.68 19.55
CA PRO A 10 -13.73 3.36 19.14
C PRO A 10 -13.62 3.69 17.65
N PHE A 11 -12.60 4.46 17.28
CA PHE A 11 -12.31 4.81 15.89
C PHE A 11 -11.98 3.52 15.12
N GLN A 12 -13.01 2.82 14.69
CA GLN A 12 -12.90 1.60 13.91
C GLN A 12 -12.62 2.08 12.50
N GLY A 13 -11.34 2.14 12.12
CA GLY A 13 -10.94 2.60 10.79
C GLY A 13 -11.66 1.80 9.73
N ASP A 14 -12.62 2.44 9.05
CA ASP A 14 -13.31 1.84 7.91
C ASP A 14 -12.28 1.67 6.78
N GLU A 15 -12.27 0.49 6.17
CA GLU A 15 -11.40 0.08 5.08
C GLU A 15 -11.38 1.13 3.95
N ASN A 16 -12.50 1.80 3.73
CA ASN A 16 -12.64 2.90 2.78
C ASN A 16 -11.71 4.08 3.09
N TYR A 17 -11.58 4.49 4.36
CA TYR A 17 -10.63 5.55 4.74
C TYR A 17 -9.19 5.13 4.50
N GLY A 18 -8.87 3.85 4.77
CA GLY A 18 -7.55 3.29 4.50
C GLY A 18 -7.21 3.31 3.00
N LEU A 19 -8.18 2.97 2.13
CA LEU A 19 -8.01 3.04 0.68
C LEU A 19 -7.81 4.49 0.18
N VAL A 20 -8.53 5.46 0.76
CA VAL A 20 -8.33 6.88 0.43
C VAL A 20 -6.92 7.32 0.82
N GLN A 21 -6.46 6.98 2.02
CA GLN A 21 -5.09 7.29 2.46
C GLN A 21 -4.03 6.63 1.57
N LEU A 22 -4.24 5.36 1.20
CA LEU A 22 -3.38 4.62 0.28
C LEU A 22 -3.30 5.32 -1.09
N GLY A 23 -4.44 5.79 -1.62
CA GLY A 23 -4.51 6.55 -2.86
C GLY A 23 -3.77 7.87 -2.81
N VAL A 24 -3.98 8.66 -1.75
CA VAL A 24 -3.27 9.93 -1.53
C VAL A 24 -1.76 9.70 -1.40
N TRP A 25 -1.35 8.69 -0.63
CA TRP A 25 0.05 8.34 -0.48
C TRP A 25 0.68 7.93 -1.82
N THR A 26 -0.02 7.11 -2.61
CA THR A 26 0.44 6.64 -3.92
C THR A 26 0.63 7.80 -4.90
N ALA A 27 -0.34 8.72 -4.96
CA ALA A 27 -0.24 9.92 -5.79
C ALA A 27 0.93 10.83 -5.36
N ALA A 28 1.09 11.05 -4.06
CA ALA A 28 2.20 11.86 -3.52
C ALA A 28 3.56 11.22 -3.78
N TRP A 29 3.66 9.89 -3.67
CA TRP A 29 4.86 9.13 -4.01
C TRP A 29 5.20 9.26 -5.50
N HIS A 30 4.21 9.09 -6.38
CA HIS A 30 4.40 9.20 -7.84
C HIS A 30 4.92 10.57 -8.24
N VAL A 31 4.27 11.65 -7.77
CA VAL A 31 4.72 13.03 -8.00
C VAL A 31 6.15 13.26 -7.49
N ARG A 32 6.51 12.65 -6.36
CA ARG A 32 7.85 12.78 -5.80
C ARG A 32 8.88 12.03 -6.63
N MET A 33 8.61 10.79 -7.02
CA MET A 33 9.53 9.98 -7.82
C MET A 33 9.80 10.63 -9.17
N HIS A 34 8.79 11.19 -9.81
CA HIS A 34 8.94 11.86 -11.11
C HIS A 34 9.89 13.07 -11.06
N LYS A 35 10.12 13.67 -9.88
CA LYS A 35 11.11 14.73 -9.67
C LYS A 35 12.55 14.22 -9.46
N PHE A 36 12.70 12.97 -9.03
CA PHE A 36 14.00 12.34 -8.81
C PHE A 36 14.50 11.56 -10.02
N MET A 37 13.63 11.23 -10.97
CA MET A 37 14.01 10.48 -12.17
C MET A 37 14.88 11.34 -13.10
N PRO A 38 16.05 10.83 -13.54
CA PRO A 38 16.91 11.56 -14.45
C PRO A 38 16.26 11.70 -15.85
N PRO A 39 16.66 12.70 -16.65
CA PRO A 39 16.22 12.82 -18.03
C PRO A 39 16.58 11.56 -18.82
N GLY A 40 15.59 10.85 -19.36
CA GLY A 40 15.77 9.60 -20.10
C GLY A 40 15.41 8.32 -19.33
N HIS A 41 15.13 8.40 -18.02
CA HIS A 41 14.45 7.31 -17.32
C HIS A 41 13.07 7.09 -17.94
N GLY A 42 12.64 5.84 -18.06
CA GLY A 42 11.39 5.47 -18.73
C GLY A 42 10.20 6.32 -18.26
N LYS A 43 9.27 6.62 -19.17
CA LYS A 43 8.11 7.49 -18.89
C LYS A 43 7.16 6.96 -17.80
N HIS A 44 7.32 5.72 -17.38
CA HIS A 44 6.44 5.04 -16.43
C HIS A 44 7.23 4.63 -15.19
N LEU A 45 6.66 4.93 -14.02
CA LEU A 45 7.18 4.39 -12.77
C LEU A 45 6.93 2.87 -12.70
N VAL A 46 7.83 2.17 -12.01
CA VAL A 46 7.66 0.73 -11.75
C VAL A 46 6.37 0.47 -10.99
N THR A 47 5.68 -0.62 -11.30
CA THR A 47 4.51 -1.07 -10.54
C THR A 47 4.90 -1.28 -9.08
N LEU A 48 4.26 -0.54 -8.17
CA LEU A 48 4.62 -0.52 -6.76
C LEU A 48 3.63 -1.38 -5.95
N PRO A 49 4.08 -2.43 -5.24
CA PRO A 49 3.26 -3.09 -4.23
C PRO A 49 3.00 -2.12 -3.07
N VAL A 50 1.73 -1.97 -2.70
CA VAL A 50 1.29 -1.12 -1.58
C VAL A 50 0.38 -1.92 -0.66
N LEU A 51 0.55 -1.72 0.65
CA LEU A 51 -0.11 -2.52 1.68
C LEU A 51 -1.20 -1.72 2.37
N LEU A 52 -2.40 -2.28 2.42
CA LEU A 52 -3.48 -1.82 3.28
C LEU A 52 -3.51 -2.69 4.54
N VAL A 53 -3.30 -2.06 5.68
CA VAL A 53 -3.31 -2.73 6.98
C VAL A 53 -4.50 -2.24 7.78
N ALA A 54 -5.45 -3.14 8.05
CA ALA A 54 -6.64 -2.84 8.82
C ALA A 54 -6.80 -3.90 9.92
N HIS A 55 -6.70 -3.47 11.17
CA HIS A 55 -6.71 -4.35 12.35
C HIS A 55 -5.61 -5.44 12.24
N HIS A 56 -6.02 -6.70 12.12
CA HIS A 56 -5.12 -7.84 11.94
C HIS A 56 -4.94 -8.25 10.48
N ASN A 57 -5.66 -7.63 9.54
CA ASN A 57 -5.68 -8.03 8.14
C ASN A 57 -4.70 -7.18 7.32
N TRP A 58 -3.94 -7.85 6.46
CA TRP A 58 -3.00 -7.23 5.54
C TRP A 58 -3.40 -7.59 4.11
N SER A 59 -3.73 -6.58 3.32
CA SER A 59 -4.12 -6.72 1.92
C SER A 59 -3.09 -6.05 1.02
N LEU A 60 -2.71 -6.73 -0.06
CA LEU A 60 -1.79 -6.21 -1.07
C LEU A 60 -2.58 -5.63 -2.23
N PHE A 61 -2.10 -4.48 -2.69
CA PHE A 61 -2.52 -3.83 -3.92
C PHE A 61 -1.28 -3.49 -4.75
N PHE A 62 -1.50 -3.26 -6.04
CA PHE A 62 -0.47 -2.81 -6.96
C PHE A 62 -0.85 -1.44 -7.53
N ALA A 63 -0.01 -0.44 -7.27
CA ALA A 63 -0.08 0.85 -7.94
C ALA A 63 0.62 0.75 -9.29
N CYS A 64 -0.15 0.80 -10.36
CA CYS A 64 0.32 0.68 -11.73
C CYS A 64 0.26 2.03 -12.42
N ASP A 65 1.42 2.55 -12.83
CA ASP A 65 1.50 3.73 -13.67
C ASP A 65 1.07 3.39 -15.10
N ARG A 66 0.03 4.07 -15.60
CA ARG A 66 -0.48 3.97 -16.97
C ARG A 66 -0.06 5.16 -17.85
N GLY A 67 0.81 6.02 -17.34
CA GLY A 67 1.18 7.31 -17.95
C GLY A 67 0.24 8.43 -17.54
N GLU A 68 -1.02 8.35 -17.95
CA GLU A 68 -2.02 9.41 -17.68
C GLU A 68 -2.70 9.26 -16.31
N ARG A 69 -2.63 8.08 -15.70
CA ARG A 69 -3.25 7.78 -14.41
C ARG A 69 -2.50 6.67 -13.69
N ILE A 70 -2.79 6.54 -12.40
CA ILE A 70 -2.33 5.44 -11.57
C ILE A 70 -3.54 4.58 -11.24
N ASP A 71 -3.49 3.31 -11.62
CA ASP A 71 -4.50 2.32 -11.23
C ASP A 71 -4.03 1.62 -9.95
N ILE A 72 -4.89 1.54 -8.93
CA ILE A 72 -4.63 0.71 -7.73
C ILE A 72 -5.41 -0.58 -7.90
N LEU A 73 -4.70 -1.67 -8.21
CA LEU A 73 -5.30 -2.98 -8.48
C LEU A 73 -5.24 -3.87 -7.23
N PRO A 74 -6.35 -4.48 -6.79
CA PRO A 74 -6.33 -5.40 -5.67
C PRO A 74 -5.62 -6.71 -6.07
N PHE A 75 -4.71 -7.16 -5.21
CA PHE A 75 -4.23 -8.55 -5.24
C PHE A 75 -5.03 -9.41 -4.28
N GLY A 76 -5.28 -8.89 -3.07
CA GLY A 76 -6.06 -9.56 -2.03
C GLY A 76 -5.30 -9.69 -0.71
N PRO A 77 -5.86 -10.44 0.26
CA PRO A 77 -5.25 -10.65 1.56
C PRO A 77 -3.96 -11.47 1.43
N ILE A 78 -2.89 -11.02 2.07
CA ILE A 78 -1.58 -11.70 2.09
C ILE A 78 -1.26 -12.35 3.44
N GLY A 79 -2.17 -12.26 4.40
CA GLY A 79 -2.03 -12.81 5.74
C GLY A 79 -2.55 -11.83 6.78
N GLY A 80 -2.17 -12.11 8.03
CA GLY A 80 -2.64 -11.31 9.15
C GLY A 80 -1.94 -11.67 10.45
N THR A 81 -2.30 -10.96 11.52
CA THR A 81 -1.66 -11.13 12.84
C THR A 81 -2.58 -11.74 13.88
N TRP A 82 -3.78 -12.19 13.48
CA TRP A 82 -4.77 -12.76 14.40
C TRP A 82 -4.47 -14.22 14.74
N LYS A 83 -4.11 -15.03 13.75
CA LYS A 83 -3.73 -16.44 13.94
C LYS A 83 -2.28 -16.68 13.56
N LEU A 84 -1.62 -17.61 14.25
CA LEU A 84 -0.23 -17.98 13.95
C LEU A 84 -0.03 -18.42 12.49
N SER A 85 -0.98 -19.15 11.92
CA SER A 85 -0.95 -19.54 10.50
C SER A 85 -1.02 -18.35 9.55
N GLU A 86 -1.84 -17.35 9.87
CA GLU A 86 -1.96 -16.11 9.09
C GLU A 86 -0.68 -15.26 9.21
N THR A 87 -0.02 -15.29 10.37
CA THR A 87 1.25 -14.60 10.60
C THR A 87 2.37 -15.22 9.77
N TYR A 88 2.43 -16.55 9.67
CA TYR A 88 3.40 -17.21 8.80
C TYR A 88 3.15 -16.91 7.31
N ASN A 89 1.88 -16.85 6.88
CA ASN A 89 1.52 -16.41 5.53
C ASN A 89 1.96 -14.95 5.29
N LEU A 90 1.72 -14.07 6.26
CA LEU A 90 2.16 -12.67 6.17
C LEU A 90 3.68 -12.58 6.05
N LEU A 91 4.43 -13.29 6.90
CA LEU A 91 5.89 -13.30 6.86
C LEU A 91 6.43 -13.81 5.52
N ALA A 92 5.84 -14.86 4.95
CA ALA A 92 6.23 -15.38 3.64
C ALA A 92 6.02 -14.34 2.53
N ASN A 93 4.87 -13.67 2.52
CA ASN A 93 4.59 -12.62 1.54
C ASN A 93 5.49 -11.38 1.72
N LEU A 94 5.76 -10.96 2.96
CA LEU A 94 6.68 -9.85 3.23
C LEU A 94 8.09 -10.14 2.74
N ARG A 95 8.58 -11.39 2.85
CA ARG A 95 9.87 -11.81 2.28
C ARG A 95 9.88 -11.68 0.76
N ALA A 96 8.83 -12.16 0.08
CA ALA A 96 8.72 -12.01 -1.37
C ALA A 96 8.68 -10.53 -1.81
N LEU A 97 8.06 -9.65 -1.02
CA LEU A 97 8.08 -8.21 -1.27
C LEU A 97 9.47 -7.60 -1.07
N VAL A 98 10.23 -8.06 -0.07
CA VAL A 98 11.64 -7.65 0.11
C VAL A 98 12.49 -8.10 -1.08
N ASP A 99 12.32 -9.34 -1.54
CA ASP A 99 13.03 -9.84 -2.73
C ASP A 99 12.72 -8.99 -3.97
N TRP A 100 11.46 -8.55 -4.14
CA TRP A 100 11.09 -7.61 -5.20
C TRP A 100 11.76 -6.23 -5.04
N VAL A 101 11.86 -5.72 -3.80
CA VAL A 101 12.55 -4.45 -3.53
C VAL A 101 14.04 -4.55 -3.88
N ASP A 102 14.68 -5.64 -3.49
CA ASP A 102 16.12 -5.83 -3.71
C ASP A 102 16.48 -6.16 -5.16
N GLY A 103 15.55 -6.75 -5.93
CA GLY A 103 15.66 -6.98 -7.36
C GLY A 103 15.03 -5.85 -8.18
N CYS A 104 13.78 -6.06 -8.61
CA CYS A 104 13.08 -5.21 -9.59
C CYS A 104 13.09 -3.71 -9.25
N PHE A 105 12.79 -3.35 -8.00
CA PHE A 105 12.73 -1.94 -7.61
C PHE A 105 14.11 -1.29 -7.63
N ARG A 106 15.11 -1.97 -7.06
CA ARG A 106 16.50 -1.49 -7.04
C ARG A 106 17.09 -1.38 -8.43
N GLU A 107 16.80 -2.32 -9.32
CA GLU A 107 17.22 -2.26 -10.72
C GLU A 107 16.59 -1.09 -11.46
N TRP A 108 15.29 -0.85 -11.24
CA TRP A 108 14.59 0.31 -11.82
C TRP A 108 15.12 1.65 -11.29
N MET A 109 15.56 1.72 -10.03
CA MET A 109 16.11 2.94 -9.42
C MET A 109 17.51 3.33 -9.92
N LYS A 110 18.25 2.41 -10.55
CA LYS A 110 19.59 2.68 -11.12
C LYS A 110 19.46 3.42 -12.44
#